data_AF-A0A2N3E7V1-F1
#
_entry.id   AF-A0A2N3E7V1-F1
#
_cell.length_a   1.000
_cell.length_b   1.000
_cell.length_c   1.000
_cell.angle_alpha   90.00
_cell.angle_beta   90.00
_cell.angle_gamma   90.00
#
_symmetry.space_group_name_H-M   'P 1'
#
loop_
_entity.id
_entity.type
_entity.pdbx_description
1 polymer ?
#
loop_
_entity_poly.entity_id
_entity_poly.type
_entity_poly.pdbx_seq_one_letter_code
_entity_poly.pdbx_strand_id
1 'polypeptide(L)'
;TLVSRTVTGKPARIIRNKWSEAFAEAGLEPLPMPFQPMVAMPVLAAAAAVKRKDIAPGFAGQGMGLIHKVRPAAEVMADLVKSAESSLGRANIYL
;
A
#
# COMPACT_ATOMS: atom_id res chain seq x y z
N THR A 1 -0.20 7.56 -1.60
CA THR A 1 -1.17 6.57 -1.07
C THR A 1 -2.27 7.30 -0.32
N LEU A 2 -3.41 6.67 -0.07
CA LEU A 2 -4.57 7.25 0.63
C LEU A 2 -5.16 6.25 1.63
N VAL A 3 -5.88 6.73 2.64
CA VAL A 3 -6.65 5.87 3.56
C VAL A 3 -8.07 5.76 3.02
N SER A 4 -8.56 4.54 2.81
CA SER A 4 -9.89 4.27 2.27
C SER A 4 -10.49 3.01 2.87
N ARG A 5 -11.82 2.95 2.87
CA ARG A 5 -12.63 1.78 3.23
C ARG A 5 -13.09 0.98 2.01
N THR A 6 -12.83 1.45 0.79
CA THR A 6 -13.41 0.91 -0.45
C THR A 6 -13.00 -0.52 -0.78
N VAL A 7 -11.96 -1.07 -0.15
CA VAL A 7 -11.55 -2.48 -0.35
C VAL A 7 -12.07 -3.39 0.76
N THR A 8 -11.96 -2.98 2.02
CA THR A 8 -12.18 -3.88 3.17
C THR A 8 -13.39 -3.52 4.02
N GLY A 9 -13.97 -2.33 3.84
CA GLY A 9 -14.99 -1.76 4.72
C GLY A 9 -14.43 -1.16 6.02
N LYS A 10 -13.13 -1.31 6.27
CA LYS A 10 -12.36 -0.70 7.37
C LYS A 10 -11.29 0.24 6.82
N PRO A 11 -10.82 1.25 7.59
CA PRO A 11 -9.74 2.11 7.15
C PRO A 11 -8.49 1.31 6.81
N ALA A 12 -8.04 1.38 5.56
CA ALA A 12 -6.81 0.75 5.09
C ALA A 12 -6.05 1.70 4.17
N ARG A 13 -4.72 1.64 4.20
CA ARG A 13 -3.88 2.48 3.32
C ARG A 13 -3.59 1.76 2.00
N ILE A 14 -4.09 2.33 0.92
CA ILE A 14 -3.97 1.81 -0.43
C ILE A 14 -3.22 2.79 -1.35
N ILE A 15 -2.66 2.27 -2.43
CA ILE A 15 -2.18 3.11 -3.53
C ILE A 15 -3.41 3.69 -4.24
N ARG A 16 -3.36 4.99 -4.57
CA ARG A 16 -4.44 5.67 -5.30
C ARG A 16 -4.70 4.93 -6.61
N ASN A 17 -5.95 4.61 -6.88
CA ASN A 17 -6.34 3.81 -8.03
C ASN A 17 -7.76 4.14 -8.49
N LYS A 18 -8.10 3.67 -9.68
CA LYS A 18 -9.40 3.89 -10.32
C LYS A 18 -10.57 3.32 -9.53
N TRP A 19 -10.36 2.24 -8.75
CA TRP A 19 -11.41 1.69 -7.88
C TRP A 19 -11.79 2.66 -6.75
N SER A 20 -10.79 3.23 -6.07
CA SER A 20 -11.02 4.22 -5.01
C SER A 20 -11.57 5.55 -5.56
N GLU A 21 -11.18 5.93 -6.77
CA GLU A 21 -11.67 7.14 -7.44
C GLU A 21 -13.13 6.97 -7.86
N ALA A 22 -13.51 5.82 -8.44
CA ALA A 22 -14.88 5.53 -8.83
C ALA A 22 -15.87 5.60 -7.65
N PHE A 23 -15.47 5.12 -6.46
CA PHE A 23 -16.28 5.27 -5.25
C PHE A 23 -16.45 6.73 -4.82
N ALA A 24 -15.38 7.52 -4.91
CA ALA A 24 -15.41 8.93 -4.55
C ALA A 24 -16.27 9.74 -5.53
N GLU A 25 -16.15 9.48 -6.83
CA GLU A 25 -16.94 10.12 -7.88
C GLU A 25 -18.43 9.76 -7.77
N ALA A 26 -18.74 8.50 -7.43
CA ALA A 26 -20.10 8.04 -7.27
C ALA A 26 -20.75 8.47 -5.94
N GLY A 27 -19.99 9.07 -5.01
CA GLY A 27 -20.48 9.42 -3.67
C GLY A 27 -20.97 8.21 -2.87
N LEU A 28 -20.43 7.02 -3.15
CA LEU A 28 -20.87 5.78 -2.51
C LEU A 28 -20.11 5.54 -1.21
N GLU A 29 -20.85 5.25 -0.15
CA GLU A 29 -20.27 4.78 1.10
C GLU A 29 -19.94 3.28 1.02
N PRO A 30 -18.69 2.87 1.25
CA PRO A 30 -18.33 1.45 1.32
C PRO A 30 -19.10 0.72 2.42
N LEU A 31 -19.51 -0.50 2.15
CA LEU A 31 -20.14 -1.37 3.13
C LEU A 31 -19.20 -1.59 4.33
N PRO A 32 -19.73 -1.89 5.53
CA PRO A 32 -18.88 -2.32 6.63
C PRO A 32 -18.27 -3.70 6.33
N MET A 33 -17.16 -4.00 7.00
CA MET A 33 -16.63 -5.37 7.00
C MET A 33 -17.65 -6.31 7.66
N PRO A 34 -17.88 -7.53 7.12
CA PRO A 34 -17.14 -8.21 6.04
C PRO A 34 -17.72 -8.04 4.63
N PHE A 35 -18.77 -7.24 4.45
CA PHE A 35 -19.53 -7.19 3.20
C PHE A 35 -18.78 -6.47 2.07
N GLN A 36 -18.00 -5.43 2.37
CA GLN A 36 -17.27 -4.71 1.30
C GLN A 36 -16.30 -5.58 0.49
N PRO A 37 -15.48 -6.46 1.09
CA PRO A 37 -14.69 -7.44 0.34
C PRO A 37 -15.49 -8.29 -0.64
N MET A 38 -16.74 -8.63 -0.34
CA MET A 38 -17.58 -9.43 -1.24
C MET A 38 -17.86 -8.71 -2.57
N VAL A 39 -17.87 -7.38 -2.56
CA VAL A 39 -18.04 -6.54 -3.75
C VAL A 39 -16.69 -6.18 -4.38
N ALA A 40 -15.69 -5.85 -3.56
CA ALA A 40 -14.40 -5.37 -4.04
C ALA A 40 -13.52 -6.48 -4.63
N MET A 41 -13.44 -7.64 -3.97
CA MET A 41 -12.48 -8.68 -4.32
C MET A 41 -12.68 -9.28 -5.72
N PRO A 42 -13.91 -9.53 -6.22
CA PRO A 42 -14.10 -9.99 -7.59
C PRO A 42 -13.52 -9.02 -8.63
N VAL A 43 -13.71 -7.71 -8.45
CA VAL A 43 -13.19 -6.67 -9.35
C VAL A 43 -11.67 -6.59 -9.29
N LEU A 44 -11.11 -6.56 -8.07
CA LEU A 44 -9.66 -6.48 -7.87
C LEU A 44 -8.94 -7.74 -8.37
N ALA A 45 -9.54 -8.92 -8.20
CA ALA A 45 -9.01 -10.18 -8.71
C ALA A 45 -9.02 -10.21 -10.25
N ALA A 46 -10.12 -9.80 -10.88
CA ALA A 46 -10.21 -9.70 -12.34
C ALA A 46 -9.14 -8.72 -12.89
N ALA A 47 -8.99 -7.54 -12.26
CA ALA A 47 -7.97 -6.58 -12.63
C ALA A 47 -6.54 -7.12 -12.46
N ALA A 48 -6.27 -7.85 -11.36
CA ALA A 48 -4.97 -8.45 -11.10
C ALA A 48 -4.62 -9.53 -12.14
N ALA A 49 -5.59 -10.36 -12.55
CA ALA A 49 -5.40 -11.40 -13.56
C ALA A 49 -4.91 -10.85 -14.91
N VAL A 50 -5.38 -9.65 -15.29
CA VAL A 50 -4.96 -8.94 -16.50
C VAL A 50 -3.93 -7.83 -16.24
N LYS A 51 -3.27 -7.85 -15.08
CA LYS A 51 -2.19 -6.91 -14.68
C LYS A 51 -2.58 -5.42 -14.74
N ARG A 52 -3.85 -5.08 -14.52
CA ARG A 52 -4.37 -3.70 -14.42
C ARG A 52 -4.03 -3.07 -13.07
N LYS A 53 -2.77 -2.67 -12.91
CA LYS A 53 -2.26 -2.01 -11.68
C LYS A 53 -2.90 -0.66 -11.40
N ASP A 54 -3.50 -0.01 -12.40
CA ASP A 54 -4.30 1.22 -12.22
C ASP A 54 -5.63 0.97 -11.48
N ILE A 55 -6.10 -0.29 -11.39
CA ILE A 55 -7.28 -0.70 -10.63
C ILE A 55 -6.87 -1.42 -9.34
N ALA A 56 -5.95 -2.40 -9.43
CA ALA A 56 -5.55 -3.25 -8.31
C ALA A 56 -4.02 -3.14 -8.02
N PRO A 57 -3.52 -1.99 -7.56
CA PRO A 57 -2.09 -1.83 -7.23
C PRO A 57 -1.70 -2.46 -5.88
N GLY A 58 -2.68 -2.74 -5.00
CA GLY A 58 -2.45 -3.31 -3.67
C GLY A 58 -2.36 -2.27 -2.53
N PHE A 59 -2.00 -2.79 -1.35
CA PHE A 59 -1.81 -2.00 -0.12
C PHE A 59 -0.37 -1.52 -0.02
N ALA A 60 -0.18 -0.27 0.39
CA ALA A 60 1.16 0.27 0.60
C ALA A 60 1.17 1.43 1.59
N GLY A 61 2.23 1.49 2.40
CA GLY A 61 2.56 2.64 3.24
C GLY A 61 3.00 3.86 2.42
N GLN A 62 3.22 4.99 3.09
CA GLN A 62 3.77 6.19 2.43
C GLN A 62 5.24 6.01 2.03
N GLY A 63 5.99 5.18 2.75
CA GLY A 63 7.41 4.87 2.44
C GLY A 63 7.63 4.13 1.12
N MET A 64 6.58 3.70 0.42
CA MET A 64 6.70 3.02 -0.88
C MET A 64 7.47 3.87 -1.92
N GLY A 65 7.40 5.20 -1.84
CA GLY A 65 8.16 6.09 -2.74
C GLY A 65 9.68 5.97 -2.63
N LEU A 66 10.19 5.34 -1.55
CA LEU A 66 11.61 5.11 -1.31
C LEU A 66 12.09 3.74 -1.87
N ILE A 67 11.18 2.94 -2.43
CA ILE A 67 11.49 1.61 -2.96
C ILE A 67 11.78 1.71 -4.46
N HIS A 68 13.03 1.48 -4.86
CA HIS A 68 13.48 1.61 -6.26
C HIS A 68 13.82 0.28 -6.94
N LYS A 69 13.96 -0.81 -6.19
CA LYS A 69 14.28 -2.14 -6.72
C LYS A 69 13.69 -3.25 -5.87
N VAL A 70 13.37 -4.37 -6.52
CA VAL A 70 13.04 -5.63 -5.85
C VAL A 70 14.34 -6.31 -5.45
N ARG A 71 14.43 -6.76 -4.19
CA ARG A 71 15.65 -7.33 -3.59
C ARG A 71 15.29 -8.55 -2.75
N PRO A 72 16.21 -9.51 -2.55
CA PRO A 72 16.05 -10.57 -1.56
C PRO A 72 15.83 -10.01 -0.15
N ALA A 73 14.98 -10.67 0.64
CA ALA A 73 14.67 -10.23 2.01
C ALA A 73 15.92 -10.10 2.91
N ALA A 74 16.88 -11.02 2.78
CA ALA A 74 18.14 -10.97 3.52
C ALA A 74 18.97 -9.72 3.20
N GLU A 75 19.00 -9.30 1.92
CA GLU A 75 19.71 -8.09 1.50
C GLU A 75 19.05 -6.83 2.08
N VAL A 76 17.71 -6.78 2.07
CA VAL A 76 16.95 -5.67 2.67
C VAL A 76 17.24 -5.54 4.16
N MET A 77 17.25 -6.66 4.89
CA MET A 77 17.51 -6.65 6.33
C MET A 77 18.95 -6.22 6.65
N ALA A 78 19.94 -6.78 5.93
CA ALA A 78 21.34 -6.41 6.14
C ALA A 78 21.59 -4.91 5.90
N ASP A 79 20.99 -4.36 4.84
CA ASP A 79 21.09 -2.94 4.50
C ASP A 79 20.39 -2.04 5.52
N LEU A 80 19.24 -2.47 6.05
CA LEU A 80 18.52 -1.76 7.11
C LEU A 80 19.35 -1.67 8.40
N VAL A 81 19.96 -2.78 8.83
CA VAL A 81 20.83 -2.81 10.03
C VAL A 81 22.03 -1.90 9.83
N LYS A 82 22.77 -2.07 8.72
CA LYS A 82 23.95 -1.26 8.41
C LYS A 82 23.63 0.24 8.36
N SER A 83 22.50 0.61 7.76
CA SER A 83 22.06 1.99 7.66
C SER A 83 21.69 2.56 9.04
N ALA A 84 21.08 1.77 9.91
CA ALA A 84 20.76 2.17 11.28
C ALA A 84 22.03 2.41 12.11
N GLU A 85 22.99 1.49 12.08
CA GLU A 85 24.29 1.63 12.77
C GLU A 85 25.03 2.89 12.31
N SER A 86 25.10 3.12 10.99
CA SER A 86 25.74 4.31 10.43
C SER A 86 25.02 5.61 10.85
N SER A 87 23.69 5.61 10.85
CA SER A 87 22.89 6.78 11.24
C SER A 87 23.05 7.12 12.72
N LEU A 88 23.03 6.11 13.60
CA LEU A 88 23.24 6.26 15.04
C LEU A 88 24.67 6.71 15.36
N GLY A 89 25.68 6.11 14.72
CA GLY A 89 27.08 6.52 14.90
C GLY A 89 27.32 7.97 14.50
N ARG A 90 26.68 8.44 13.42
CA ARG A 90 26.73 9.85 13.01
C ARG A 90 26.00 10.77 13.98
N ALA A 91 24.84 10.38 14.49
CA ALA A 91 24.07 11.18 15.44
C ALA A 91 24.85 11.39 16.74
N ASN A 92 25.63 10.40 17.18
CA ASN A 92 26.45 10.46 18.37
C ASN A 92 27.62 11.47 18.29
N ILE A 93 27.96 11.98 17.10
CA ILE A 93 28.95 13.06 16.94
C ILE A 93 28.36 14.43 17.32
N TYR A 94 27.02 14.53 17.36
CA TYR A 94 26.30 15.78 17.68
C TYR A 94 25.79 15.82 19.13
N LEU A 95 26.05 14.77 19.92
CA LEU A 95 25.76 14.69 21.35
C LEU A 95 27.07 14.80 22.13
#